data_AF-A0A1F5G4J0-F1
#
_entry.id   AF-A0A1F5G4J0-F1
#
_cell.length_a   1.000
_cell.length_b   1.000
_cell.length_c   1.000
_cell.angle_alpha   90.00
_cell.angle_beta   90.00
_cell.angle_gamma   90.00
#
_symmetry.space_group_name_H-M   'P 1'
#
loop_
_entity.id
_entity.type
_entity.pdbx_description
1 polymer ?
#
loop_
_entity_poly.entity_id
_entity_poly.type
_entity_poly.pdbx_seq_one_letter_code
_entity_poly.pdbx_strand_id
1 'polypeptide(L)' 'MPIEESGFRILDKFSAAFGIESFLILFLIFFTVFAIILYRQIQVMTKKLPTPLTPFLRFVAILLIGVSMAVLFLIIGNF' A
#
# COMPACT_ATOMS: atom_id res chain seq x y z
N MET A 1 -11.35 42.54 17.90
CA MET A 1 -11.57 42.00 16.55
C MET A 1 -11.10 40.54 16.57
N PRO A 2 -11.97 39.54 16.41
CA PRO A 2 -11.57 38.14 16.52
C PRO A 2 -11.12 37.64 15.15
N ILE A 3 -9.81 37.51 14.94
CA ILE A 3 -9.23 36.90 13.72
C ILE A 3 -8.44 35.62 14.08
N GLU A 4 -8.40 35.20 15.35
CA GLU A 4 -7.52 34.11 15.81
C GLU A 4 -8.17 32.72 15.85
N GLU A 5 -9.50 32.58 15.69
CA GLU A 5 -10.19 31.28 15.80
C GLU A 5 -10.28 30.45 14.49
N SER A 6 -9.82 31.00 13.36
CA SER A 6 -9.97 30.34 12.05
C SER A 6 -8.99 29.16 11.85
N GLY A 7 -7.76 29.25 12.39
CA GLY A 7 -6.73 28.23 12.17
C GLY A 7 -6.93 26.94 12.97
N PHE A 8 -7.43 27.04 14.21
CA PHE A 8 -7.56 25.88 15.11
C PHE A 8 -8.74 24.95 14.74
N ARG A 9 -9.79 25.48 14.09
CA ARG A 9 -10.99 24.73 13.71
C ARG A 9 -10.79 23.81 12.49
N ILE A 10 -9.69 23.95 11.75
CA ILE A 10 -9.37 23.08 10.61
C ILE A 10 -8.83 21.73 11.12
N LEU A 11 -8.05 21.74 12.21
CA LEU A 11 -7.53 20.52 12.83
C LEU A 11 -8.62 19.73 13.56
N ASP A 12 -9.61 20.42 14.15
CA ASP A 12 -10.78 19.77 14.78
C ASP A 12 -11.71 19.06 13.78
N LYS A 13 -11.60 19.36 12.47
CA LYS A 13 -12.37 18.68 11.42
C LYS A 13 -11.73 17.38 10.93
N PHE A 14 -10.42 17.20 11.17
CA PHE A 14 -9.74 15.96 10.83
C PHE A 14 -9.87 14.98 11.99
N SER A 15 -10.94 14.19 11.96
CA SER A 15 -11.09 13.05 12.85
C SER A 15 -9.86 12.14 12.75
N ALA A 16 -9.41 11.58 13.88
CA ALA A 16 -8.35 10.57 13.89
C ALA A 16 -8.64 9.41 12.92
N ALA A 17 -9.92 9.08 12.71
CA ALA A 17 -10.36 8.10 11.72
C ALA A 17 -9.90 8.46 10.30
N PHE A 18 -10.11 9.71 9.87
CA PHE A 18 -9.69 10.17 8.55
C PHE A 18 -8.17 10.08 8.36
N GLY A 19 -7.39 10.40 9.40
CA GLY A 19 -5.94 10.30 9.37
C GLY A 19 -5.46 8.86 9.21
N ILE A 20 -6.08 7.91 9.93
CA ILE A 20 -5.76 6.48 9.85
C ILE A 20 -6.09 5.93 8.46
N GLU A 21 -7.27 6.25 7.92
CA GLU A 21 -7.70 5.76 6.61
C GLU A 21 -6.80 6.31 5.49
N SER A 22 -6.48 7.61 5.53
CA SER A 22 -5.58 8.24 4.57
C SER A 22 -4.16 7.66 4.62
N PHE A 23 -3.64 7.42 5.84
CA PHE A 23 -2.34 6.75 6.02
C PHE A 23 -2.37 5.32 5.46
N LEU A 24 -3.46 4.60 5.67
CA LEU A 24 -3.60 3.22 5.24
C LEU A 24 -3.68 3.13 3.71
N ILE A 25 -4.37 4.05 3.03
CA ILE A 25 -4.36 4.18 1.57
C ILE A 25 -2.94 4.43 1.07
N LEU A 26 -2.24 5.42 1.65
CA LEU A 26 -0.88 5.75 1.27
C LEU A 26 0.06 4.55 1.45
N PHE A 27 -0.04 3.86 2.59
CA PHE A 27 0.70 2.63 2.87
C PHE A 27 0.44 1.55 1.83
N LEU A 28 -0.81 1.30 1.44
CA LEU A 28 -1.15 0.28 0.45
C LEU A 28 -0.65 0.60 -0.95
N ILE A 29 -0.62 1.88 -1.34
CA ILE A 29 -0.01 2.31 -2.59
C ILE A 29 1.47 1.93 -2.58
N PHE A 30 2.21 2.32 -1.53
CA PHE A 30 3.62 1.97 -1.39
C PHE A 30 3.83 0.46 -1.33
N PHE A 31 2.99 -0.26 -0.61
CA PHE A 31 3.05 -1.71 -0.50
C PHE A 31 2.82 -2.41 -1.85
N THR A 32 1.89 -1.90 -2.67
CA THR A 32 1.65 -2.41 -4.02
C THR A 32 2.86 -2.20 -4.92
N VAL A 33 3.46 -1.01 -4.89
CA VAL A 33 4.70 -0.72 -5.63
C VAL A 33 5.83 -1.63 -5.16
N PHE A 34 5.97 -1.84 -3.85
CA PHE A 34 6.93 -2.76 -3.28
C PHE A 34 6.73 -4.20 -3.76
N ALA A 35 5.48 -4.70 -3.80
CA ALA A 35 5.17 -6.03 -4.29
C ALA A 35 5.57 -6.21 -5.77
N ILE A 36 5.36 -5.20 -6.60
CA ILE A 36 5.80 -5.20 -8.02
C ILE A 36 7.32 -5.25 -8.12
N ILE A 37 8.03 -4.45 -7.33
CA ILE A 37 9.50 -4.44 -7.30
C ILE A 37 10.02 -5.82 -6.85
N LEU A 38 9.43 -6.39 -5.81
CA LEU A 38 9.81 -7.70 -5.27
C LEU A 38 9.62 -8.80 -6.32
N TYR A 39 8.52 -8.78 -7.07
CA TYR A 39 8.31 -9.70 -8.19
C TYR A 39 9.42 -9.58 -9.24
N ARG A 40 9.80 -8.35 -9.62
CA ARG A 40 10.92 -8.13 -10.54
C ARG A 40 12.24 -8.68 -9.99
N GLN A 41 12.52 -8.50 -8.70
CA GLN A 41 13.73 -9.03 -8.07
C GLN A 41 13.74 -10.57 -8.08
N ILE A 42 12.61 -11.21 -7.81
CA ILE A 42 12.49 -12.68 -7.88
C ILE A 42 12.76 -13.18 -9.30
N GLN A 43 12.27 -12.48 -10.33
CA GLN A 43 12.57 -12.84 -11.72
C GLN A 43 14.07 -12.74 -12.03
N VAL A 44 14.73 -11.67 -11.59
CA VAL A 44 16.18 -11.48 -11.78
C VAL A 44 16.97 -12.55 -11.02
N MET A 45 16.60 -12.84 -9.77
CA MET A 45 17.23 -13.87 -8.95
C MET A 45 17.08 -15.26 -9.59
N THR A 46 15.89 -15.59 -10.10
CA THR A 46 15.65 -16.87 -10.78
C THR A 46 16.61 -17.11 -11.94
N LYS A 47 16.91 -16.05 -12.71
CA LYS A 47 17.81 -16.15 -13.87
C LYS A 47 19.25 -16.43 -13.47
N LYS A 48 19.67 -15.97 -12.28
CA LYS A 48 21.04 -16.12 -11.77
C LYS A 48 21.22 -17.40 -10.95
N LEU A 49 20.22 -17.79 -10.16
CA LEU A 49 20.28 -18.90 -9.22
C LEU A 49 18.93 -19.67 -9.25
N PRO A 50 18.74 -20.57 -10.22
CA PRO A 50 17.55 -21.39 -10.29
C PRO A 50 17.55 -22.38 -9.12
N THR A 51 16.61 -22.19 -8.20
CA THR A 51 16.38 -23.12 -7.07
C THR A 51 15.04 -23.85 -7.25
N PRO A 52 14.85 -25.03 -6.63
CA PRO A 52 13.56 -25.74 -6.68
C PRO A 52 12.38 -24.92 -6.14
N LEU A 53 12.64 -23.97 -5.24
CA LEU A 53 11.63 -23.09 -4.65
C LEU A 53 11.17 -21.96 -5.59
N THR A 54 11.85 -21.77 -6.72
CA THR A 54 11.62 -20.62 -7.58
C THR A 54 10.20 -20.50 -8.15
N PRO A 55 9.54 -21.59 -8.61
CA PRO A 55 8.15 -21.53 -9.06
C PRO A 55 7.20 -21.07 -7.95
N PHE A 56 7.43 -21.53 -6.72
CA PHE A 56 6.63 -21.15 -5.55
C PHE A 56 6.82 -19.67 -5.19
N LEU A 57 8.07 -19.20 -5.15
CA LEU A 57 8.39 -17.78 -4.93
C LEU A 57 7.72 -16.85 -5.95
N ARG A 58 7.71 -17.25 -7.23
CA ARG A 58 7.03 -16.49 -8.29
C ARG A 58 5.52 -16.45 -8.08
N PHE A 59 4.92 -17.59 -7.72
CA PHE A 59 3.48 -17.67 -7.44
C PHE A 59 3.10 -16.77 -6.25
N VAL A 60 3.82 -16.88 -5.13
CA VAL A 60 3.58 -16.05 -3.94
C VAL A 60 3.73 -14.57 -4.26
N ALA A 61 4.71 -14.18 -5.06
CA ALA A 61 4.90 -12.79 -5.45
C ALA A 61 3.75 -12.23 -6.30
N ILE A 62 3.22 -13.02 -7.24
CA ILE A 62 2.03 -12.64 -8.03
C ILE A 62 0.80 -12.51 -7.12
N LEU A 63 0.61 -13.47 -6.22
CA LEU A 63 -0.48 -13.44 -5.26
C LEU A 63 -0.39 -12.20 -4.37
N LEU A 64 0.81 -11.83 -3.91
CA LEU A 64 1.04 -10.65 -3.09
C LEU A 64 0.63 -9.35 -3.81
N ILE A 65 0.94 -9.23 -5.11
CA ILE A 65 0.50 -8.09 -5.94
C ILE A 65 -1.03 -8.07 -6.04
N GLY A 66 -1.65 -9.22 -6.29
CA GLY A 66 -3.11 -9.33 -6.40
C GLY A 66 -3.82 -8.94 -5.10
N VAL A 67 -3.33 -9.45 -3.96
CA VAL A 67 -3.89 -9.15 -2.63
C VAL A 67 -3.69 -7.68 -2.28
N SER A 68 -2.51 -7.09 -2.53
CA SER A 68 -2.29 -5.67 -2.24
C SER A 68 -3.21 -4.77 -3.04
N MET A 69 -3.43 -5.09 -4.33
CA MET A 69 -4.37 -4.34 -5.17
C MET A 69 -5.83 -4.52 -4.74
N ALA A 70 -6.25 -5.74 -4.41
CA ALA A 70 -7.62 -6.01 -3.98
C ALA A 70 -7.95 -5.26 -2.67
N VAL A 71 -7.02 -5.27 -1.71
CA VAL A 71 -7.17 -4.56 -0.45
C VAL A 71 -7.19 -3.04 -0.67
N LEU A 72 -6.31 -2.52 -1.54
CA LEU A 72 -6.31 -1.11 -1.92
C LEU A 72 -7.65 -0.67 -2.52
N PHE A 73 -8.21 -1.43 -3.45
CA PHE A 73 -9.52 -1.10 -4.03
C PHE A 73 -10.67 -1.24 -3.03
N LEU A 74 -10.62 -2.20 -2.12
CA LEU A 74 -11.63 -2.36 -1.07
C LEU A 74 -11.68 -1.12 -0.17
N ILE A 75 -10.52 -0.61 0.24
CA ILE A 75 -10.44 0.56 1.13
C ILE A 75 -10.82 1.83 0.41
N ILE A 76 -10.39 2.00 -0.86
CA ILE A 76 -10.82 3.15 -1.68
C ILE A 76 -12.34 3.10 -1.93
N GLY A 77 -12.90 1.93 -2.21
CA GLY A 77 -14.34 1.78 -2.49
C GLY A 77 -15.23 1.90 -1.26
N ASN A 78 -14.67 1.79 -0.05
CA ASN A 78 -15.37 2.02 1.22
C ASN A 78 -15.29 3.48 1.71
N PHE A 79 -14.50 4.32 1.02
CA PHE A 79 -14.32 5.74 1.28
C PHE A 79 -15.42 6.56 0.57
#